data_AF-A0A0G1UB66-F1
#
_entry.id   AF-A0A0G1UB66-F1
#
_cell.length_a   1.000
_cell.length_b   1.000
_cell.length_c   1.000
_cell.angle_alpha   90.00
_cell.angle_beta   90.00
_cell.angle_gamma   90.00
#
_symmetry.space_group_name_H-M   'P 1'
#
loop_
_entity.id
_entity.type
_entity.pdbx_description
1 polymer ?
#
loop_
_entity_poly.entity_id
_entity_poly.type
_entity_poly.pdbx_seq_one_letter_code
_entity_poly.pdbx_strand_id
1 'polypeptide(L)'
;MPISKRFFSYLLLYTIFISVFITFFSQTARPKIYSVHIPDTSSWQTHTSPSFEFKYPPDWTIESSGNDRWKLLVKNAGRSQVALIDTSTFFTEINSLPCNPSNCRIETVNPPSIGRVDIKWYASQGQAIIDISGAYGIVFNFTATSPQDKERLKQLLSTFRFIYPSISSAPIPSSPVCSLSQPAPAPPGWKKFTDAKQGYEFSYPAAYAFRNDSFTAVSKHTSQGLITLYMSPDSQGSPCANAACNQQRDISLTLCDKNYTTSQIWPYHDGLYTFKISLASPHEYSLDVGASYPNESDLAELNSILKTIRFIPENTSTQTATPTEPCKISGCSSELCIDASSPDIGSVCIYRNEYSCYRFSACEKQSNGQCDWTQTPQYLSCLSNLPK
;
A
#
# COMPACT_ATOMS: atom_id res chain seq x y z
N MET A 1 19.48 41.17 -61.56
CA MET A 1 19.96 39.90 -62.14
C MET A 1 18.79 39.20 -62.81
N PRO A 2 18.85 38.89 -64.12
CA PRO A 2 17.75 38.22 -64.80
C PRO A 2 17.68 36.76 -64.34
N ILE A 3 16.61 36.41 -63.64
CA ILE A 3 16.33 35.02 -63.25
C ILE A 3 16.02 34.27 -64.54
N SER A 4 16.89 33.31 -64.86
CA SER A 4 16.77 32.46 -66.04
C SER A 4 15.41 31.76 -66.06
N LYS A 5 14.72 31.79 -67.21
CA LYS A 5 13.45 31.05 -67.43
C LYS A 5 13.57 29.56 -67.08
N ARG A 6 14.78 28.99 -67.08
CA ARG A 6 15.03 27.60 -66.67
C ARG A 6 14.78 27.38 -65.17
N PHE A 7 15.04 28.38 -64.33
CA PHE A 7 14.85 28.27 -62.88
C PHE A 7 13.37 28.07 -62.51
N PHE A 8 12.47 28.82 -63.15
CA PHE A 8 11.02 28.66 -62.95
C PHE A 8 10.52 27.27 -63.39
N SER A 9 11.09 26.72 -64.47
CA SER A 9 10.73 25.39 -64.94
C SER A 9 11.13 24.28 -63.94
N TYR A 10 12.31 24.40 -63.32
CA TYR A 10 12.74 23.43 -62.30
C TYR A 10 11.93 23.53 -61.01
N LEU A 11 11.59 24.75 -60.57
CA LEU A 11 10.78 24.96 -59.38
C LEU A 11 9.39 24.34 -59.55
N LEU A 12 8.77 24.53 -60.72
CA LEU A 12 7.46 23.95 -61.03
C LEU A 12 7.51 22.41 -60.99
N LEU A 13 8.50 21.79 -61.65
CA LEU A 13 8.67 20.33 -61.65
C LEU A 13 8.93 19.77 -60.24
N TYR A 14 9.71 20.49 -59.42
CA TYR A 14 10.00 20.09 -58.05
C TYR A 14 8.73 20.12 -57.16
N THR A 15 7.90 21.16 -57.30
CA THR A 15 6.63 21.25 -56.55
C THR A 15 5.64 20.15 -56.93
N ILE A 16 5.56 19.79 -58.22
CA ILE A 16 4.74 18.68 -58.70
C ILE A 16 5.27 17.35 -58.15
N PHE A 17 6.59 17.16 -58.14
CA PHE A 17 7.20 15.93 -57.62
C PHE A 17 6.92 15.78 -56.12
N ILE A 18 7.07 16.84 -55.33
CA ILE A 18 6.73 16.84 -53.90
C ILE A 18 5.25 16.56 -53.69
N SER A 19 4.34 17.17 -54.46
CA SER A 19 2.90 16.94 -54.26
C SER A 19 2.53 15.50 -54.56
N VAL A 20 3.06 14.90 -55.64
CA VAL A 20 2.84 13.48 -55.98
C VAL A 20 3.44 12.58 -54.90
N PHE A 21 4.65 12.87 -54.41
CA PHE A 21 5.30 12.09 -53.38
C PHE A 21 4.52 12.14 -52.05
N ILE A 22 4.10 13.33 -51.61
CA ILE A 22 3.26 13.47 -50.40
C ILE A 22 1.94 12.71 -50.59
N THR A 23 1.28 12.83 -51.75
CA THR A 23 -0.01 12.15 -51.98
C THR A 23 0.13 10.62 -52.00
N PHE A 24 1.22 10.10 -52.58
CA PHE A 24 1.49 8.66 -52.65
C PHE A 24 1.81 8.07 -51.28
N PHE A 25 2.65 8.75 -50.48
CA PHE A 25 2.98 8.30 -49.12
C PHE A 25 1.86 8.55 -48.10
N SER A 26 0.96 9.50 -48.36
CA SER A 26 -0.22 9.73 -47.51
C SER A 26 -1.31 8.67 -47.70
N GLN A 27 -1.28 7.89 -48.79
CA GLN A 27 -2.26 6.84 -49.05
C GLN A 27 -1.90 5.47 -48.43
N THR A 28 -0.64 5.24 -48.04
CA THR A 28 -0.18 3.91 -47.59
C THR A 28 -0.45 3.58 -46.12
N ALA A 29 -1.07 4.47 -45.35
CA ALA A 29 -1.39 4.18 -43.95
C ALA A 29 -2.71 4.81 -43.52
N ARG A 30 -3.81 4.51 -44.23
CA ARG A 30 -5.10 4.62 -43.55
C ARG A 30 -5.12 3.52 -42.49
N PRO A 31 -5.13 3.84 -41.19
CA PRO A 31 -5.33 2.81 -40.18
C PRO A 31 -6.62 2.11 -40.56
N LYS A 32 -6.58 0.79 -40.80
CA LYS A 32 -7.81 0.03 -40.96
C LYS A 32 -8.58 0.26 -39.67
N ILE A 33 -9.65 1.04 -39.77
CA ILE A 33 -10.60 1.22 -38.68
C ILE A 33 -11.32 -0.12 -38.60
N TYR A 34 -10.75 -1.04 -37.83
CA TYR A 34 -11.44 -2.24 -37.42
C TYR A 34 -12.54 -1.75 -36.49
N SER A 35 -13.80 -1.81 -36.93
CA SER A 35 -14.92 -1.69 -36.01
C SER A 35 -14.76 -2.85 -35.03
N VAL A 36 -14.26 -2.55 -33.83
CA VAL A 36 -14.14 -3.53 -32.76
C VAL A 36 -15.57 -3.84 -32.34
N HIS A 37 -16.13 -4.89 -32.94
CA HIS A 37 -17.34 -5.49 -32.42
C HIS A 37 -16.97 -5.98 -31.02
N ILE A 38 -17.64 -5.44 -30.00
CA ILE A 38 -17.52 -5.91 -28.61
C ILE A 38 -18.29 -7.23 -28.58
N PRO A 39 -17.65 -8.42 -28.62
CA PRO A 39 -18.40 -9.66 -28.54
C PRO A 39 -19.19 -9.71 -27.23
N ASP A 40 -20.43 -10.15 -27.36
CA ASP A 40 -21.27 -10.51 -26.24
C ASP A 40 -20.56 -11.56 -25.37
N THR A 41 -20.48 -11.30 -24.07
CA THR A 41 -19.85 -12.21 -23.09
C THR A 41 -20.83 -13.26 -22.55
N SER A 42 -22.06 -13.30 -23.07
CA SER A 42 -23.08 -14.29 -22.70
C SER A 42 -22.64 -15.73 -22.98
N SER A 43 -21.88 -15.96 -24.06
CA SER A 43 -21.37 -17.28 -24.45
C SER A 43 -20.01 -17.63 -23.86
N TRP A 44 -19.44 -16.76 -23.01
CA TRP A 44 -18.12 -16.96 -22.43
C TRP A 44 -18.17 -17.97 -21.28
N GLN A 45 -17.10 -18.74 -21.14
CA GLN A 45 -16.93 -19.66 -20.02
C GLN A 45 -16.53 -18.88 -18.77
N THR A 46 -16.84 -19.40 -17.58
CA THR A 46 -16.49 -18.76 -16.30
C THR A 46 -15.40 -19.56 -15.61
N HIS A 47 -14.31 -18.91 -15.25
CA HIS A 47 -13.30 -19.47 -14.37
C HIS A 47 -13.57 -19.02 -12.94
N THR A 48 -13.63 -19.98 -12.02
CA THR A 48 -13.93 -19.74 -10.62
C THR A 48 -12.77 -20.25 -9.77
N SER A 49 -12.17 -19.33 -9.02
CA SER A 49 -11.17 -19.58 -7.98
C SER A 49 -11.81 -19.31 -6.61
N PRO A 50 -11.24 -19.73 -5.46
CA PRO A 50 -11.81 -19.42 -4.15
C PRO A 50 -12.02 -17.90 -3.88
N SER A 51 -11.19 -17.06 -4.49
CA SER A 51 -11.14 -15.62 -4.20
C SER A 51 -11.80 -14.75 -5.28
N PHE A 52 -11.86 -15.23 -6.52
CA PHE A 52 -12.30 -14.43 -7.66
C PHE A 52 -12.85 -15.32 -8.78
N GLU A 53 -13.60 -14.71 -9.67
CA GLU A 53 -13.97 -15.29 -10.96
C GLU A 53 -13.85 -14.26 -12.08
N PHE A 54 -13.71 -14.77 -13.29
CA PHE A 54 -13.79 -13.97 -14.51
C PHE A 54 -14.31 -14.85 -15.65
N LYS A 55 -14.83 -14.21 -16.69
CA LYS A 55 -15.24 -14.90 -17.92
C LYS A 55 -14.12 -14.87 -18.95
N TYR A 56 -14.06 -15.91 -19.80
CA TYR A 56 -13.11 -16.00 -20.90
C TYR A 56 -13.76 -16.61 -22.16
N PRO A 57 -13.26 -16.31 -23.37
CA PRO A 57 -13.82 -16.83 -24.62
C PRO A 57 -13.87 -18.37 -24.65
N PRO A 58 -14.89 -18.98 -25.28
CA PRO A 58 -15.04 -20.44 -25.32
C PRO A 58 -13.93 -21.14 -26.12
N ASP A 59 -13.24 -20.41 -26.99
CA ASP A 59 -12.08 -20.87 -27.76
C ASP A 59 -10.74 -20.72 -27.00
N TRP A 60 -10.77 -20.26 -25.75
CA TRP A 60 -9.61 -20.13 -24.88
C TRP A 60 -9.59 -21.24 -23.84
N THR A 61 -8.39 -21.60 -23.37
CA THR A 61 -8.20 -22.55 -22.27
C THR A 61 -7.47 -21.88 -21.11
N ILE A 62 -7.79 -22.33 -19.90
CA ILE A 62 -7.10 -21.93 -18.67
C ILE A 62 -6.47 -23.17 -18.06
N GLU A 63 -5.17 -23.09 -17.82
CA GLU A 63 -4.37 -24.17 -17.25
C GLU A 63 -3.58 -23.64 -16.06
N SER A 64 -3.34 -24.48 -15.05
CA SER A 64 -2.37 -24.14 -14.02
C SER A 64 -0.95 -24.18 -14.60
N SER A 65 -0.12 -23.20 -14.24
CA SER A 65 1.31 -23.24 -14.55
C SER A 65 1.93 -24.36 -13.71
N GLY A 66 2.39 -25.45 -14.35
CA GLY A 66 2.66 -26.74 -13.68
C GLY A 66 3.49 -26.69 -12.38
N ASN A 67 4.47 -25.79 -12.28
CA ASN A 67 5.32 -25.67 -11.09
C ASN A 67 4.85 -24.60 -10.09
N ASP A 68 3.85 -23.80 -10.47
CA ASP A 68 3.41 -22.64 -9.70
C ASP A 68 1.88 -22.60 -9.68
N ARG A 69 1.34 -23.17 -8.61
CA ARG A 69 -0.11 -23.26 -8.35
C ARG A 69 -0.81 -21.89 -8.28
N TRP A 70 -0.06 -20.79 -8.18
CA TRP A 70 -0.59 -19.43 -8.12
C TRP A 70 -0.63 -18.74 -9.49
N LYS A 71 -0.13 -19.41 -10.53
CA LYS A 71 -0.10 -18.89 -11.89
C LYS A 71 -1.10 -19.62 -12.77
N LEU A 72 -1.97 -18.86 -13.42
CA LEU A 72 -2.91 -19.35 -14.43
C LEU A 72 -2.41 -18.95 -15.82
N LEU A 73 -2.24 -19.94 -16.68
CA LEU A 73 -1.93 -19.76 -18.09
C LEU A 73 -3.24 -19.65 -18.87
N VAL A 74 -3.46 -18.50 -19.50
CA VAL A 74 -4.57 -18.29 -20.43
C VAL A 74 -4.03 -18.47 -21.85
N LYS A 75 -4.58 -19.43 -22.59
CA LYS A 75 -4.16 -19.76 -23.96
C LYS A 75 -5.33 -19.56 -24.92
N ASN A 76 -5.04 -19.08 -26.12
CA ASN A 76 -6.04 -19.01 -27.19
C ASN A 76 -6.16 -20.35 -27.94
N ALA A 77 -7.06 -20.41 -28.95
CA ALA A 77 -7.31 -21.62 -29.75
C ALA A 77 -6.04 -22.20 -30.43
N GLY A 78 -5.06 -21.34 -30.76
CA GLY A 78 -3.76 -21.73 -31.30
C GLY A 78 -2.77 -22.21 -30.24
N ARG A 79 -3.21 -22.39 -28.99
CA ARG A 79 -2.41 -22.75 -27.80
C ARG A 79 -1.27 -21.81 -27.47
N SER A 80 -1.27 -20.61 -28.06
CA SER A 80 -0.33 -19.56 -27.69
C SER A 80 -0.77 -18.95 -26.37
N GLN A 81 0.16 -18.82 -25.44
CA GLN A 81 -0.08 -18.11 -24.19
C GLN A 81 -0.41 -16.64 -24.54
N VAL A 82 -1.59 -16.18 -24.10
CA VAL A 82 -2.04 -14.79 -24.28
C VAL A 82 -1.97 -14.00 -22.98
N ALA A 83 -2.10 -14.70 -21.84
CA ALA A 83 -1.92 -14.10 -20.52
C ALA A 83 -1.35 -15.12 -19.53
N LEU A 84 -0.60 -14.60 -18.57
CA LEU A 84 -0.21 -15.25 -17.33
C LEU A 84 -0.80 -14.44 -16.18
N ILE A 85 -1.73 -15.03 -15.44
CA ILE A 85 -2.34 -14.41 -14.27
C ILE A 85 -1.57 -14.91 -13.05
N ASP A 86 -0.90 -14.01 -12.36
CA ASP A 86 -0.21 -14.29 -11.11
C ASP A 86 -1.08 -13.82 -9.94
N THR A 87 -1.46 -14.77 -9.10
CA THR A 87 -2.32 -14.55 -7.92
C THR A 87 -1.53 -14.47 -6.61
N SER A 88 -0.20 -14.59 -6.66
CA SER A 88 0.68 -14.62 -5.48
C SER A 88 1.38 -13.29 -5.20
N THR A 89 1.09 -12.23 -5.95
CA THR A 89 1.94 -11.06 -5.98
C THR A 89 1.67 -10.10 -4.82
N PHE A 90 2.67 -9.93 -3.94
CA PHE A 90 2.70 -8.86 -2.94
C PHE A 90 3.09 -7.54 -3.61
N PHE A 91 2.38 -6.45 -3.32
CA PHE A 91 2.62 -5.15 -3.96
C PHE A 91 3.98 -4.52 -3.63
N THR A 92 4.63 -4.93 -2.53
CA THR A 92 5.88 -4.32 -2.05
C THR A 92 7.03 -4.40 -3.05
N GLU A 93 6.98 -5.31 -4.02
CA GLU A 93 7.98 -5.45 -5.08
C GLU A 93 7.50 -5.05 -6.48
N ILE A 94 6.21 -4.73 -6.64
CA ILE A 94 5.71 -4.18 -7.89
C ILE A 94 6.03 -2.68 -7.89
N ASN A 95 7.33 -2.36 -7.91
CA ASN A 95 7.82 -1.11 -8.45
C ASN A 95 7.28 -1.04 -9.86
N SER A 96 6.13 -0.39 -9.99
CA SER A 96 5.46 -0.22 -11.26
C SER A 96 6.52 0.39 -12.17
N LEU A 97 7.03 -0.40 -13.13
CA LEU A 97 8.05 0.11 -14.04
C LEU A 97 7.48 1.40 -14.61
N PRO A 98 8.18 2.55 -14.47
CA PRO A 98 7.67 3.81 -14.94
C PRO A 98 7.37 3.64 -16.42
N CYS A 99 6.10 3.85 -16.78
CA CYS A 99 5.65 3.74 -18.15
C CYS A 99 6.34 4.85 -18.94
N ASN A 100 7.49 4.55 -19.55
CA ASN A 100 8.21 5.53 -20.36
C ASN A 100 7.36 5.85 -21.60
N PRO A 101 6.98 7.11 -21.81
CA PRO A 101 5.99 7.49 -22.83
C PRO A 101 6.37 7.10 -24.26
N SER A 102 7.64 6.85 -24.56
CA SER A 102 8.06 6.50 -25.93
C SER A 102 7.60 5.11 -26.38
N ASN A 103 7.39 4.15 -25.46
CA ASN A 103 7.10 2.75 -25.80
C ASN A 103 5.96 2.13 -25.00
N CYS A 104 5.32 2.91 -24.13
CA CYS A 104 4.30 2.42 -23.22
C CYS A 104 2.99 3.22 -23.39
N ARG A 105 1.88 2.51 -23.57
CA ARG A 105 0.54 3.09 -23.66
C ARG A 105 -0.30 2.58 -22.50
N ILE A 106 -0.89 3.49 -21.73
CA ILE A 106 -1.82 3.16 -20.66
C ILE A 106 -3.24 3.16 -21.23
N GLU A 107 -3.99 2.09 -20.98
CA GLU A 107 -5.42 1.99 -21.22
C GLU A 107 -6.14 1.67 -19.92
N THR A 108 -7.27 2.30 -19.67
CA THR A 108 -8.05 2.07 -18.45
C THR A 108 -9.32 1.30 -18.77
N VAL A 109 -9.57 0.24 -18.01
CA VAL A 109 -10.84 -0.50 -18.00
C VAL A 109 -11.51 -0.25 -16.65
N ASN A 110 -12.84 -0.13 -16.63
CA ASN A 110 -13.59 0.08 -15.39
C ASN A 110 -14.55 -1.09 -15.14
N PRO A 111 -14.09 -2.25 -14.65
CA PRO A 111 -14.99 -3.36 -14.35
C PRO A 111 -15.95 -2.97 -13.21
N PRO A 112 -17.26 -3.29 -13.31
CA PRO A 112 -18.26 -2.85 -12.33
C PRO A 112 -17.96 -3.28 -10.88
N SER A 113 -17.28 -4.40 -10.71
CA SER A 113 -17.02 -5.07 -9.41
C SER A 113 -15.75 -4.62 -8.71
N ILE A 114 -14.77 -4.10 -9.44
CA ILE A 114 -13.42 -3.81 -8.89
C ILE A 114 -12.93 -2.40 -9.19
N GLY A 115 -13.76 -1.56 -9.83
CA GLY A 115 -13.44 -0.16 -10.06
C GLY A 115 -12.48 0.01 -11.24
N ARG A 116 -11.39 0.75 -11.05
CA ARG A 116 -10.48 1.15 -12.14
C ARG A 116 -9.31 0.16 -12.25
N VAL A 117 -9.09 -0.36 -13.46
CA VAL A 117 -7.93 -1.21 -13.81
C VAL A 117 -7.14 -0.54 -14.92
N ASP A 118 -5.90 -0.15 -14.61
CA ASP A 118 -4.98 0.40 -15.60
C ASP A 118 -4.13 -0.73 -16.23
N ILE A 119 -4.14 -0.77 -17.55
CA ILE A 119 -3.38 -1.70 -18.39
C ILE A 119 -2.24 -0.94 -19.03
N LYS A 120 -1.01 -1.33 -18.72
CA LYS A 120 0.22 -0.83 -19.36
C LYS A 120 0.55 -1.74 -20.54
N TRP A 121 0.47 -1.23 -21.76
CA TRP A 121 0.87 -1.95 -22.97
C TRP A 121 2.28 -1.53 -23.41
N TYR A 122 3.14 -2.52 -23.61
CA TYR A 122 4.43 -2.43 -24.30
C TYR A 122 4.29 -3.10 -25.67
N ALA A 123 5.13 -2.76 -26.66
CA ALA A 123 5.00 -3.19 -28.07
C ALA A 123 4.27 -4.54 -28.32
N SER A 124 4.74 -5.62 -27.71
CA SER A 124 4.18 -6.99 -27.78
C SER A 124 3.71 -7.58 -26.44
N GLN A 125 3.70 -6.79 -25.37
CA GLN A 125 3.40 -7.26 -24.01
C GLN A 125 2.43 -6.30 -23.32
N GLY A 126 1.75 -6.77 -22.28
CA GLY A 126 0.93 -5.90 -21.46
C GLY A 126 0.99 -6.31 -20.01
N GLN A 127 0.65 -5.39 -19.12
CA GLN A 127 0.51 -5.67 -17.71
C GLN A 127 -0.72 -4.94 -17.19
N ALA A 128 -1.63 -5.66 -16.54
CA ALA A 128 -2.69 -5.06 -15.73
C ALA A 128 -2.50 -5.46 -14.28
N ILE A 129 -2.75 -4.52 -13.37
CA ILE A 129 -2.69 -4.75 -11.94
C ILE A 129 -4.06 -4.40 -11.37
N ILE A 130 -4.67 -5.34 -10.67
CA ILE A 130 -5.90 -5.14 -9.93
C ILE A 130 -5.53 -5.00 -8.45
N ASP A 131 -5.68 -3.80 -7.91
CA ASP A 131 -5.43 -3.53 -6.49
C ASP A 131 -6.64 -3.95 -5.64
N ILE A 132 -6.39 -4.71 -4.58
CA ILE A 132 -7.40 -5.22 -3.66
C ILE A 132 -7.38 -4.45 -2.33
N SER A 133 -6.20 -4.01 -1.87
CA SER A 133 -6.04 -3.47 -0.51
C SER A 133 -4.78 -2.62 -0.28
N GLY A 134 -4.11 -2.17 -1.35
CA GLY A 134 -2.83 -1.47 -1.30
C GLY A 134 -1.62 -2.38 -0.98
N ALA A 135 -1.86 -3.60 -0.48
CA ALA A 135 -0.82 -4.58 -0.15
C ALA A 135 -0.87 -5.84 -1.05
N TYR A 136 -2.05 -6.21 -1.56
CA TYR A 136 -2.24 -7.38 -2.43
C TYR A 136 -2.91 -7.03 -3.75
N GLY A 137 -2.39 -7.58 -4.83
CA GLY A 137 -2.93 -7.39 -6.17
C GLY A 137 -2.83 -8.64 -7.02
N ILE A 138 -3.70 -8.72 -8.02
CA ILE A 138 -3.61 -9.75 -9.06
C ILE A 138 -2.94 -9.11 -10.25
N VAL A 139 -1.84 -9.72 -10.70
CA VAL A 139 -1.06 -9.22 -11.83
C VAL A 139 -1.36 -10.06 -13.05
N PHE A 140 -1.82 -9.40 -14.11
CA PHE A 140 -2.03 -10.02 -15.40
C PHE A 140 -0.86 -9.61 -16.30
N ASN A 141 -0.02 -10.57 -16.67
CA ASN A 141 1.05 -10.37 -17.64
C ASN A 141 0.57 -10.90 -19.00
N PHE A 142 0.33 -9.99 -19.94
CA PHE A 142 -0.14 -10.31 -21.28
C PHE A 142 1.02 -10.50 -22.25
N THR A 143 0.93 -11.55 -23.05
CA THR A 143 1.84 -11.85 -24.17
C THR A 143 1.09 -11.73 -25.50
N ALA A 144 0.16 -10.78 -25.58
CA ALA A 144 -0.77 -10.64 -26.69
C ALA A 144 -0.12 -9.97 -27.91
N THR A 145 -0.04 -10.72 -29.02
CA THR A 145 0.57 -10.26 -30.27
C THR A 145 -0.44 -9.66 -31.25
N SER A 146 -1.74 -9.98 -31.15
CA SER A 146 -2.77 -9.48 -32.06
C SER A 146 -3.64 -8.37 -31.44
N PRO A 147 -4.12 -7.39 -32.24
CA PRO A 147 -5.10 -6.40 -31.77
C PRO A 147 -6.39 -7.03 -31.23
N GLN A 148 -6.82 -8.17 -31.81
CA GLN A 148 -8.02 -8.89 -31.39
C GLN A 148 -7.86 -9.50 -29.98
N ASP A 149 -6.68 -10.05 -29.67
CA ASP A 149 -6.40 -10.58 -28.32
C ASP A 149 -6.39 -9.46 -27.28
N LYS A 150 -5.86 -8.27 -27.62
CA LYS A 150 -5.89 -7.11 -26.72
C LYS A 150 -7.32 -6.70 -26.35
N GLU A 151 -8.24 -6.67 -27.31
CA GLU A 151 -9.65 -6.35 -27.05
C GLU A 151 -10.34 -7.44 -26.21
N ARG A 152 -10.09 -8.73 -26.51
CA ARG A 152 -10.62 -9.84 -25.70
C ARG A 152 -10.08 -9.81 -24.26
N LEU A 153 -8.82 -9.43 -24.04
CA LEU A 153 -8.24 -9.29 -22.71
C LEU A 153 -8.90 -8.15 -21.91
N LYS A 154 -9.18 -7.01 -22.55
CA LYS A 154 -9.94 -5.92 -21.91
C LYS A 154 -11.32 -6.39 -21.47
N GLN A 155 -12.00 -7.17 -22.32
CA GLN A 155 -13.30 -7.74 -21.98
C GLN A 155 -13.21 -8.76 -20.84
N LEU A 156 -12.21 -9.63 -20.85
CA LEU A 156 -11.93 -10.55 -19.74
C LEU A 156 -11.80 -9.78 -18.43
N LEU A 157 -10.96 -8.74 -18.40
CA LEU A 157 -10.81 -7.88 -17.22
C LEU A 157 -12.12 -7.20 -16.82
N SER A 158 -12.95 -6.78 -17.78
CA SER A 158 -14.25 -6.17 -17.50
C SER A 158 -15.25 -7.12 -16.81
N THR A 159 -15.06 -8.43 -16.93
CA THR A 159 -15.87 -9.46 -16.27
C THR A 159 -15.30 -9.93 -14.93
N PHE A 160 -14.14 -9.42 -14.54
CA PHE A 160 -13.45 -9.86 -13.32
C PHE A 160 -14.21 -9.38 -12.08
N ARG A 161 -14.50 -10.30 -11.15
CA ARG A 161 -15.09 -9.97 -9.85
C ARG A 161 -14.49 -10.82 -8.73
N PHE A 162 -14.39 -10.24 -7.53
CA PHE A 162 -14.10 -11.00 -6.33
C PHE A 162 -15.33 -11.81 -5.90
N ILE A 163 -15.13 -13.06 -5.49
CA ILE A 163 -16.21 -13.95 -5.02
C ILE A 163 -16.43 -13.79 -3.51
N TYR A 164 -15.46 -13.19 -2.81
CA TYR A 164 -15.66 -12.83 -1.42
C TYR A 164 -16.99 -12.10 -1.28
N PRO A 165 -17.80 -12.44 -0.26
CA PRO A 165 -19.01 -11.68 0.01
C PRO A 165 -18.54 -10.25 0.09
N SER A 166 -18.97 -9.43 -0.87
CA SER A 166 -18.75 -8.00 -0.83
C SER A 166 -19.02 -7.62 0.61
N ILE A 167 -17.98 -7.18 1.33
CA ILE A 167 -18.20 -6.42 2.55
C ILE A 167 -19.03 -5.28 2.00
N SER A 168 -20.34 -5.42 2.16
CA SER A 168 -21.31 -4.48 1.64
C SER A 168 -20.74 -3.12 2.00
N SER A 169 -20.72 -2.22 1.03
CA SER A 169 -20.50 -0.80 1.28
C SER A 169 -21.65 -0.22 2.11
N ALA A 170 -22.13 -0.96 3.12
CA ALA A 170 -22.78 -0.44 4.28
C ALA A 170 -21.96 0.80 4.69
N PRO A 171 -22.63 1.96 4.83
CA PRO A 171 -21.94 3.18 5.22
C PRO A 171 -21.10 2.83 6.44
N ILE A 172 -19.79 3.10 6.35
CA ILE A 172 -18.89 3.02 7.50
C ILE A 172 -19.67 3.67 8.63
N PRO A 173 -20.14 2.93 9.66
CA PRO A 173 -20.81 3.56 10.77
C PRO A 173 -19.84 4.62 11.25
N SER A 174 -20.28 5.88 11.28
CA SER A 174 -19.49 7.02 11.75
C SER A 174 -18.66 6.52 12.93
N SER A 175 -17.33 6.52 12.76
CA SER A 175 -16.39 5.83 13.66
C SER A 175 -16.92 5.95 15.09
N PRO A 176 -17.19 4.84 15.79
CA PRO A 176 -17.73 4.93 17.13
C PRO A 176 -16.81 5.86 17.92
N VAL A 177 -17.40 6.87 18.55
CA VAL A 177 -16.68 7.79 19.40
C VAL A 177 -16.09 6.94 20.53
N CYS A 178 -14.83 6.52 20.37
CA CYS A 178 -14.09 5.77 21.36
C CYS A 178 -13.91 6.68 22.57
N SER A 179 -14.77 6.50 23.57
CA SER A 179 -14.58 7.10 24.88
C SER A 179 -13.43 6.36 25.56
N LEU A 180 -12.41 7.09 26.00
CA LEU A 180 -11.28 6.57 26.77
C LEU A 180 -11.77 5.73 27.95
N SER A 181 -11.66 4.41 27.86
CA SER A 181 -11.72 3.56 29.05
C SER A 181 -10.29 3.29 29.48
N GLN A 182 -10.02 3.43 30.78
CA GLN A 182 -8.78 2.95 31.37
C GLN A 182 -8.59 1.46 30.99
N PRO A 183 -7.35 0.99 30.81
CA PRO A 183 -7.13 -0.40 30.42
C PRO A 183 -7.84 -1.31 31.43
N ALA A 184 -8.63 -2.26 30.92
CA ALA A 184 -9.48 -3.05 31.77
C ALA A 184 -8.64 -3.76 32.86
N PRO A 185 -9.08 -3.78 34.14
CA PRO A 185 -8.40 -4.58 35.14
C PRO A 185 -8.36 -6.04 34.67
N ALA A 186 -7.23 -6.69 34.86
CA ALA A 186 -7.08 -8.09 34.50
C ALA A 186 -8.10 -8.95 35.26
N PRO A 187 -8.73 -9.96 34.62
CA PRO A 187 -9.60 -10.88 35.32
C PRO A 187 -8.88 -11.58 36.49
N PRO A 188 -9.60 -11.94 37.57
CA PRO A 188 -9.00 -12.65 38.70
C PRO A 188 -8.25 -13.92 38.26
N GLY A 189 -7.04 -14.12 38.80
CA GLY A 189 -6.21 -15.30 38.49
C GLY A 189 -5.37 -15.18 37.21
N TRP A 190 -5.39 -14.03 36.54
CA TRP A 190 -4.44 -13.74 35.45
C TRP A 190 -3.06 -13.39 36.02
N LYS A 191 -2.02 -13.76 35.27
CA LYS A 191 -0.63 -13.38 35.52
C LYS A 191 -0.30 -12.10 34.77
N LYS A 192 0.67 -11.35 35.27
CA LYS A 192 1.18 -10.13 34.65
C LYS A 192 2.54 -10.41 34.02
N PHE A 193 2.71 -10.03 32.76
CA PHE A 193 4.00 -9.96 32.08
C PHE A 193 4.44 -8.50 32.03
N THR A 194 5.72 -8.25 32.31
CA THR A 194 6.33 -6.93 32.25
C THR A 194 7.69 -7.06 31.58
N ASP A 195 7.88 -6.39 30.45
CA ASP A 195 9.19 -6.16 29.84
C ASP A 195 9.62 -4.72 30.14
N ALA A 196 10.40 -4.56 31.20
CA ALA A 196 10.91 -3.26 31.60
C ALA A 196 11.95 -2.70 30.61
N LYS A 197 12.60 -3.54 29.79
CA LYS A 197 13.57 -3.07 28.78
C LYS A 197 12.86 -2.47 27.57
N GLN A 198 11.73 -3.05 27.19
CA GLN A 198 10.92 -2.61 26.04
C GLN A 198 9.78 -1.66 26.42
N GLY A 199 9.56 -1.42 27.73
CA GLY A 199 8.61 -0.44 28.22
C GLY A 199 7.15 -0.86 28.08
N TYR A 200 6.81 -2.14 28.27
CA TYR A 200 5.41 -2.58 28.22
C TYR A 200 5.07 -3.69 29.23
N GLU A 201 3.79 -3.78 29.55
CA GLU A 201 3.20 -4.84 30.36
C GLU A 201 1.84 -5.27 29.82
N PHE A 202 1.46 -6.51 30.08
CA PHE A 202 0.11 -7.01 29.82
C PHE A 202 -0.25 -8.14 30.77
N SER A 203 -1.52 -8.51 30.81
CA SER A 203 -2.00 -9.63 31.63
C SER A 203 -2.45 -10.79 30.75
N TYR A 204 -2.29 -12.01 31.26
CA TYR A 204 -2.65 -13.23 30.54
C TYR A 204 -3.14 -14.32 31.51
N PRO A 205 -3.97 -15.28 31.06
CA PRO A 205 -4.51 -16.33 31.93
C PRO A 205 -3.40 -17.22 32.52
N ALA A 206 -3.51 -17.60 33.80
CA ALA A 206 -2.46 -18.37 34.49
C ALA A 206 -2.16 -19.76 33.88
N ALA A 207 -3.08 -20.29 33.08
CA ALA A 207 -2.95 -21.57 32.38
C ALA A 207 -1.89 -21.56 31.28
N TYR A 208 -1.50 -20.38 30.80
CA TYR A 208 -0.46 -20.20 29.81
C TYR A 208 0.94 -20.22 30.47
N ALA A 209 1.88 -20.91 29.82
CA ALA A 209 3.28 -20.97 30.24
C ALA A 209 4.12 -19.92 29.50
N PHE A 210 5.19 -19.43 30.14
CA PHE A 210 6.15 -18.50 29.54
C PHE A 210 7.45 -19.27 29.20
N ARG A 211 7.94 -19.13 27.98
CA ARG A 211 9.31 -19.52 27.58
C ARG A 211 10.09 -18.24 27.23
N ASN A 212 11.34 -18.17 27.65
CA ASN A 212 12.15 -16.95 27.61
C ASN A 212 12.27 -16.32 26.20
N ASP A 213 12.47 -15.00 26.22
CA ASP A 213 12.85 -14.08 25.14
C ASP A 213 11.87 -13.92 23.96
N SER A 214 10.79 -14.70 23.93
CA SER A 214 9.65 -14.55 23.01
C SER A 214 8.41 -15.14 23.67
N PHE A 215 7.27 -14.42 23.68
CA PHE A 215 6.08 -14.95 24.34
C PHE A 215 5.53 -16.11 23.51
N THR A 216 5.65 -17.33 24.02
CA THR A 216 4.99 -18.51 23.47
C THR A 216 4.01 -19.05 24.50
N ALA A 217 2.73 -18.72 24.34
CA ALA A 217 1.63 -19.16 25.18
C ALA A 217 1.02 -20.46 24.64
N VAL A 218 1.23 -21.56 25.36
CA VAL A 218 0.52 -22.82 25.09
C VAL A 218 -0.75 -22.85 25.94
N SER A 219 -1.93 -22.81 25.31
CA SER A 219 -3.19 -23.04 26.02
C SER A 219 -3.25 -24.48 26.53
N LYS A 220 -3.64 -24.67 27.79
CA LYS A 220 -3.71 -26.01 28.41
C LYS A 220 -4.92 -26.82 27.94
N HIS A 221 -5.87 -26.20 27.23
CA HIS A 221 -7.21 -26.78 27.03
C HIS A 221 -7.53 -27.35 25.65
N THR A 222 -6.63 -27.29 24.67
CA THR A 222 -6.83 -27.96 23.38
C THR A 222 -5.50 -28.43 22.83
N SER A 223 -5.42 -29.70 22.44
CA SER A 223 -4.27 -30.35 21.80
C SER A 223 -3.90 -29.79 20.42
N GLN A 224 -4.39 -28.60 20.03
CA GLN A 224 -4.29 -28.07 18.65
C GLN A 224 -4.06 -26.55 18.50
N GLY A 225 -3.82 -25.78 19.57
CA GLY A 225 -3.62 -24.33 19.46
C GLY A 225 -2.38 -23.83 20.23
N LEU A 226 -1.37 -23.38 19.51
CA LEU A 226 -0.25 -22.58 20.05
C LEU A 226 -0.58 -21.11 19.81
N ILE A 227 -0.55 -20.26 20.85
CA ILE A 227 -0.64 -18.80 20.71
C ILE A 227 0.76 -18.24 20.95
N THR A 228 1.43 -17.76 19.92
CA THR A 228 2.72 -17.07 20.07
C THR A 228 2.50 -15.57 19.94
N LEU A 229 3.07 -14.75 20.82
CA LEU A 229 3.12 -13.29 20.71
C LEU A 229 4.59 -12.92 20.51
N TYR A 230 4.91 -12.35 19.36
CA TYR A 230 6.21 -11.71 19.15
C TYR A 230 6.05 -10.21 19.27
N MET A 231 6.91 -9.59 20.08
CA MET A 231 7.06 -8.14 20.11
C MET A 231 8.50 -7.82 19.74
N SER A 232 8.69 -7.11 18.63
CA SER A 232 10.01 -6.66 18.19
C SER A 232 10.01 -5.15 18.03
N PRO A 233 10.99 -4.44 18.61
CA PRO A 233 11.37 -3.11 18.13
C PRO A 233 12.12 -3.31 16.79
N ASP A 234 11.70 -2.62 15.73
CA ASP A 234 12.32 -2.59 14.40
C ASP A 234 12.17 -3.83 13.48
N SER A 235 11.66 -3.58 12.26
CA SER A 235 11.35 -4.57 11.23
C SER A 235 12.55 -4.85 10.30
N GLN A 236 13.52 -5.63 10.75
CA GLN A 236 14.56 -6.19 9.87
C GLN A 236 14.55 -7.72 9.95
N GLY A 237 13.81 -8.35 9.04
CA GLY A 237 13.94 -9.77 8.68
C GLY A 237 12.92 -10.72 9.32
N SER A 238 12.04 -11.27 8.49
CA SER A 238 11.17 -12.40 8.85
C SER A 238 11.94 -13.74 8.71
N PRO A 239 11.83 -14.66 9.68
CA PRO A 239 12.35 -16.02 9.56
C PRO A 239 11.23 -16.94 9.07
N CYS A 240 11.17 -17.24 7.78
CA CYS A 240 10.76 -18.55 7.22
C CYS A 240 10.65 -18.50 5.70
N ALA A 241 11.68 -19.02 5.03
CA ALA A 241 11.61 -19.47 3.66
C ALA A 241 11.20 -20.95 3.67
N ASN A 242 9.94 -21.27 3.38
CA ASN A 242 9.51 -22.46 2.62
C ASN A 242 7.99 -22.64 2.58
N ALA A 243 7.54 -23.30 1.50
CA ALA A 243 6.19 -23.29 0.95
C ALA A 243 5.23 -24.35 1.54
N ALA A 244 4.03 -23.93 1.97
CA ALA A 244 2.76 -24.68 1.84
C ALA A 244 1.62 -23.89 2.53
N CYS A 245 0.54 -23.60 1.80
CA CYS A 245 -0.36 -22.49 2.14
C CYS A 245 -1.82 -22.77 1.72
N ASN A 246 -2.82 -22.89 2.64
CA ASN A 246 -4.26 -22.74 2.34
C ASN A 246 -5.25 -22.73 3.56
N GLN A 247 -6.40 -22.05 3.36
CA GLN A 247 -7.69 -21.92 4.10
C GLN A 247 -7.89 -20.75 5.11
N GLN A 248 -9.05 -20.06 5.02
CA GLN A 248 -9.31 -18.67 5.48
C GLN A 248 -10.62 -18.54 6.30
N ARG A 249 -10.58 -17.80 7.42
CA ARG A 249 -11.71 -17.16 8.12
C ARG A 249 -11.21 -15.83 8.71
N ASP A 250 -11.98 -14.75 8.61
CA ASP A 250 -11.58 -13.41 9.09
C ASP A 250 -12.27 -13.05 10.42
N ILE A 251 -11.50 -12.50 11.36
CA ILE A 251 -11.99 -11.95 12.65
C ILE A 251 -11.44 -10.55 12.83
N SER A 252 -12.31 -9.57 13.04
CA SER A 252 -11.94 -8.17 13.29
C SER A 252 -11.77 -7.87 14.78
N LEU A 253 -10.69 -7.21 15.16
CA LEU A 253 -10.33 -6.82 16.54
C LEU A 253 -9.99 -5.33 16.55
N THR A 254 -10.80 -4.51 17.20
CA THR A 254 -10.60 -3.06 17.31
C THR A 254 -10.07 -2.70 18.70
N LEU A 255 -8.89 -2.07 18.75
CA LEU A 255 -8.33 -1.46 19.96
C LEU A 255 -8.52 0.07 19.89
N CYS A 256 -9.22 0.65 20.86
CA CYS A 256 -9.48 2.08 20.96
C CYS A 256 -8.54 2.70 22.01
N ASP A 257 -7.61 3.58 21.61
CA ASP A 257 -6.95 4.57 22.48
C ASP A 257 -6.42 5.74 21.58
N LYS A 258 -5.91 6.84 22.13
CA LYS A 258 -5.68 8.13 21.43
C LYS A 258 -4.49 8.19 20.47
N ASN A 259 -3.63 7.17 20.45
CA ASN A 259 -2.33 7.18 19.75
C ASN A 259 -2.19 6.07 18.69
N TYR A 260 -3.30 5.54 18.17
CA TYR A 260 -3.28 4.31 17.37
C TYR A 260 -4.02 4.52 16.07
N THR A 261 -3.40 4.09 14.99
CA THR A 261 -4.05 4.03 13.68
C THR A 261 -4.01 2.58 13.22
N THR A 262 -5.20 1.97 13.20
CA THR A 262 -5.54 0.71 12.52
C THR A 262 -4.86 -0.56 13.05
N SER A 263 -5.69 -1.52 13.50
CA SER A 263 -5.34 -2.93 13.53
C SER A 263 -5.61 -3.53 12.15
N GLN A 264 -4.62 -4.21 11.57
CA GLN A 264 -4.81 -5.05 10.40
C GLN A 264 -4.57 -6.50 10.80
N ILE A 265 -5.52 -7.38 10.45
CA ILE A 265 -5.42 -8.81 10.69
C ILE A 265 -4.90 -9.47 9.42
N TRP A 266 -3.83 -10.23 9.56
CA TRP A 266 -3.27 -11.05 8.50
C TRP A 266 -3.44 -12.52 8.86
N PRO A 267 -4.19 -13.32 8.08
CA PRO A 267 -4.09 -14.77 8.19
C PRO A 267 -2.70 -15.21 7.72
N TYR A 268 -1.96 -15.91 8.59
CA TYR A 268 -0.67 -16.53 8.31
C TYR A 268 -0.87 -18.04 8.08
N HIS A 269 0.07 -18.70 7.39
CA HIS A 269 -0.02 -20.15 7.20
C HIS A 269 0.28 -20.92 8.49
N ASP A 270 -0.22 -22.16 8.57
CA ASP A 270 -0.38 -23.00 9.78
C ASP A 270 -1.49 -22.58 10.76
N GLY A 271 -2.42 -21.77 10.25
CA GLY A 271 -3.53 -21.28 11.03
C GLY A 271 -3.14 -20.15 11.97
N LEU A 272 -1.89 -19.66 11.99
CA LEU A 272 -1.47 -18.49 12.78
C LEU A 272 -2.16 -17.21 12.28
N TYR A 273 -2.52 -16.30 13.18
CA TYR A 273 -3.14 -15.01 12.85
C TYR A 273 -2.25 -13.90 13.36
N THR A 274 -1.64 -13.12 12.47
CA THR A 274 -0.75 -12.01 12.82
C THR A 274 -1.52 -10.71 12.93
N PHE A 275 -1.29 -9.94 14.01
CA PHE A 275 -2.00 -8.69 14.27
C PHE A 275 -1.01 -7.53 14.35
N LYS A 276 -0.85 -6.78 13.27
CA LYS A 276 0.03 -5.60 13.36
C LYS A 276 -0.67 -4.49 14.14
N ILE A 277 -0.05 -4.03 15.23
CA ILE A 277 -0.52 -2.89 16.02
C ILE A 277 0.54 -1.80 15.94
N SER A 278 0.36 -0.82 15.05
CA SER A 278 1.27 0.32 14.96
C SER A 278 0.96 1.34 16.07
N LEU A 279 1.99 1.71 16.84
CA LEU A 279 1.90 2.66 17.95
C LEU A 279 2.47 4.01 17.51
N ALA A 280 1.77 5.12 17.79
CA ALA A 280 2.35 6.46 17.65
C ALA A 280 3.31 6.75 18.82
N SER A 281 4.47 6.10 18.78
CA SER A 281 5.65 6.43 19.57
C SER A 281 6.82 6.65 18.58
N PRO A 282 7.99 7.18 18.97
CA PRO A 282 9.16 7.21 18.09
C PRO A 282 9.59 5.80 17.62
N HIS A 283 9.07 4.75 18.24
CA HIS A 283 9.28 3.36 17.87
C HIS A 283 7.97 2.74 17.33
N GLU A 284 8.06 2.11 16.17
CA GLU A 284 7.00 1.24 15.64
C GLU A 284 7.18 -0.15 16.28
N TYR A 285 6.14 -0.62 16.96
CA TYR A 285 6.12 -1.98 17.52
C TYR A 285 5.20 -2.85 16.64
N SER A 286 5.58 -4.10 16.40
CA SER A 286 4.67 -5.11 15.85
C SER A 286 4.34 -6.13 16.92
N LEU A 287 3.07 -6.55 17.03
CA LEU A 287 2.63 -7.62 17.90
C LEU A 287 2.18 -8.81 17.06
N ASP A 288 3.08 -9.71 16.71
CA ASP A 288 2.67 -10.86 15.91
C ASP A 288 2.07 -11.91 16.84
N VAL A 289 0.74 -11.92 16.94
CA VAL A 289 0.03 -13.09 17.46
C VAL A 289 0.16 -14.21 16.42
N GLY A 290 0.09 -15.44 16.85
CA GLY A 290 -0.01 -16.59 15.99
C GLY A 290 -0.78 -17.66 16.71
N ALA A 291 -2.06 -17.87 16.39
CA ALA A 291 -2.91 -18.87 17.02
C ALA A 291 -3.33 -19.91 15.98
N SER A 292 -2.83 -21.15 15.97
CA SER A 292 -3.26 -22.16 14.97
C SER A 292 -4.76 -22.49 15.10
N TYR A 293 -5.58 -22.05 14.12
CA TYR A 293 -7.04 -22.28 14.05
C TYR A 293 -7.83 -21.85 15.31
N PRO A 294 -7.85 -20.55 15.65
CA PRO A 294 -8.53 -20.08 16.83
C PRO A 294 -10.05 -20.22 16.63
N ASN A 295 -10.72 -20.84 17.59
CA ASN A 295 -12.17 -20.82 17.68
C ASN A 295 -12.65 -19.48 18.30
N GLU A 296 -13.97 -19.27 18.36
CA GLU A 296 -14.56 -18.03 18.92
C GLU A 296 -14.13 -17.74 20.36
N SER A 297 -13.91 -18.78 21.17
CA SER A 297 -13.41 -18.67 22.54
C SER A 297 -11.95 -18.18 22.55
N ASP A 298 -11.10 -18.71 21.69
CA ASP A 298 -9.69 -18.31 21.60
C ASP A 298 -9.56 -16.83 21.22
N LEU A 299 -10.45 -16.33 20.37
CA LEU A 299 -10.48 -14.93 19.94
C LEU A 299 -11.03 -13.99 21.01
N ALA A 300 -12.05 -14.44 21.75
CA ALA A 300 -12.56 -13.70 22.90
C ALA A 300 -11.49 -13.57 24.01
N GLU A 301 -10.71 -14.63 24.21
CA GLU A 301 -9.59 -14.64 25.14
C GLU A 301 -8.45 -13.74 24.66
N LEU A 302 -8.09 -13.80 23.37
CA LEU A 302 -7.10 -12.90 22.77
C LEU A 302 -7.51 -11.43 22.91
N ASN A 303 -8.77 -11.11 22.63
CA ASN A 303 -9.30 -9.76 22.82
C ASN A 303 -9.16 -9.29 24.27
N SER A 304 -9.35 -10.20 25.22
CA SER A 304 -9.20 -9.91 26.65
C SER A 304 -7.74 -9.65 27.01
N ILE A 305 -6.78 -10.36 26.41
CA ILE A 305 -5.34 -10.09 26.57
C ILE A 305 -4.98 -8.72 26.00
N LEU A 306 -5.39 -8.44 24.75
CA LEU A 306 -5.06 -7.18 24.06
C LEU A 306 -5.55 -5.94 24.84
N LYS A 307 -6.71 -6.03 25.50
CA LYS A 307 -7.26 -4.95 26.35
C LYS A 307 -6.45 -4.66 27.63
N THR A 308 -5.52 -5.54 28.00
CA THR A 308 -4.68 -5.38 29.20
C THR A 308 -3.29 -4.84 28.89
N ILE A 309 -2.93 -4.68 27.61
CA ILE A 309 -1.63 -4.13 27.21
C ILE A 309 -1.52 -2.67 27.67
N ARG A 310 -0.41 -2.34 28.33
CA ARG A 310 -0.06 -0.99 28.77
C ARG A 310 1.42 -0.74 28.49
N PHE A 311 1.75 0.46 28.06
CA PHE A 311 3.14 0.90 27.95
C PHE A 311 3.57 1.47 29.29
N ILE A 312 4.68 0.96 29.81
CA ILE A 312 5.34 1.51 30.98
C ILE A 312 6.18 2.66 30.43
N PRO A 313 5.86 3.92 30.74
CA PRO A 313 6.75 5.01 30.39
C PRO A 313 8.14 4.67 30.96
N GLU A 314 9.18 4.71 30.13
CA GLU A 314 10.56 4.57 30.63
C GLU A 314 10.67 5.49 31.84
N ASN A 315 10.87 4.91 33.03
CA ASN A 315 11.14 5.69 34.22
C ASN A 315 12.39 6.47 33.89
N THR A 316 12.21 7.75 33.57
CA THR A 316 13.22 8.79 33.32
C THR A 316 14.52 8.37 33.98
N SER A 317 15.33 7.63 33.24
CA SER A 317 16.68 7.31 33.65
C SER A 317 17.29 8.68 33.89
N THR A 318 17.83 8.88 35.08
CA THR A 318 18.59 10.06 35.49
C THR A 318 19.80 10.17 34.55
N GLN A 319 19.52 10.59 33.32
CA GLN A 319 20.48 11.00 32.33
C GLN A 319 20.99 12.32 32.90
N THR A 320 22.19 12.24 33.46
CA THR A 320 22.98 13.38 33.91
C THR A 320 22.90 14.44 32.82
N ALA A 321 22.09 15.47 33.08
CA ALA A 321 21.82 16.54 32.13
C ALA A 321 23.15 17.21 31.80
N THR A 322 23.69 16.84 30.64
CA THR A 322 24.57 17.75 29.91
C THR A 322 23.71 19.00 29.67
N PRO A 323 24.21 20.21 29.98
CA PRO A 323 23.41 21.43 29.89
C PRO A 323 22.76 21.45 28.52
N THR A 324 21.43 21.38 28.47
CA THR A 324 20.69 21.38 27.21
C THR A 324 21.04 22.70 26.53
N GLU A 325 21.86 22.63 25.49
CA GLU A 325 22.21 23.83 24.76
C GLU A 325 20.93 24.45 24.20
N PRO A 326 20.79 25.79 24.28
CA PRO A 326 19.57 26.47 23.87
C PRO A 326 19.28 26.29 22.38
N CYS A 327 18.04 26.54 21.93
CA CYS A 327 17.78 26.72 20.50
C CYS A 327 18.33 28.06 20.04
N LYS A 328 18.74 28.16 18.78
CA LYS A 328 19.20 29.42 18.15
C LYS A 328 18.43 29.72 16.87
N ILE A 329 18.32 31.01 16.58
CA ILE A 329 17.69 31.52 15.36
C ILE A 329 18.74 31.57 14.24
N SER A 330 18.38 31.11 13.04
CA SER A 330 19.25 31.07 11.86
C SER A 330 18.45 31.34 10.57
N GLY A 331 19.07 31.20 9.40
CA GLY A 331 18.50 31.53 8.08
C GLY A 331 18.66 33.00 7.68
N CYS A 332 18.57 33.31 6.38
CA CYS A 332 18.81 34.66 5.86
C CYS A 332 17.81 35.71 6.37
N SER A 333 16.58 35.28 6.65
CA SER A 333 15.48 36.14 7.12
C SER A 333 15.10 35.82 8.58
N SER A 334 15.98 35.15 9.32
CA SER A 334 15.70 34.66 10.69
C SER A 334 14.48 33.74 10.76
N GLU A 335 14.27 32.93 9.73
CA GLU A 335 13.12 32.04 9.59
C GLU A 335 13.34 30.64 10.17
N LEU A 336 14.59 30.27 10.49
CA LEU A 336 14.92 28.94 11.02
C LEU A 336 15.12 29.00 12.54
N CYS A 337 14.55 28.02 13.25
CA CYS A 337 14.86 27.73 14.65
C CYS A 337 15.57 26.37 14.70
N ILE A 338 16.82 26.33 15.14
CA ILE A 338 17.67 25.12 15.09
C ILE A 338 18.39 24.91 16.42
N ASP A 339 18.88 23.69 16.68
CA ASP A 339 19.71 23.41 17.86
C ASP A 339 20.97 24.30 17.87
N ALA A 340 21.36 24.85 19.02
CA ALA A 340 22.58 25.68 19.11
C ALA A 340 23.85 24.96 18.64
N SER A 341 23.91 23.64 18.84
CA SER A 341 25.03 22.79 18.42
C SER A 341 25.08 22.57 16.90
N SER A 342 24.00 22.87 16.17
CA SER A 342 24.00 22.76 14.71
C SER A 342 24.87 23.87 14.10
N PRO A 343 25.60 23.61 13.01
CA PRO A 343 26.27 24.67 12.25
C PRO A 343 25.24 25.69 11.76
N ASP A 344 25.64 26.93 11.54
CA ASP A 344 24.74 27.94 10.98
C ASP A 344 24.35 27.54 9.55
N ILE A 345 23.05 27.29 9.34
CA ILE A 345 22.51 26.90 8.05
C ILE A 345 21.90 28.13 7.40
N GLY A 346 22.47 28.51 6.25
CA GLY A 346 21.86 29.51 5.38
C GLY A 346 20.69 28.90 4.60
N SER A 347 19.51 29.49 4.73
CA SER A 347 18.38 29.23 3.84
C SER A 347 18.60 29.93 2.49
N VAL A 348 17.74 29.66 1.50
CA VAL A 348 17.64 30.54 0.32
C VAL A 348 17.12 31.90 0.80
N CYS A 349 17.82 33.00 0.48
CA CYS A 349 17.46 34.34 0.96
C CYS A 349 16.21 34.93 0.26
N ILE A 350 15.09 34.20 0.31
CA ILE A 350 13.79 34.60 -0.18
C ILE A 350 13.02 35.15 1.01
N TYR A 351 12.85 36.46 1.06
CA TYR A 351 12.06 37.09 2.10
C TYR A 351 10.56 36.87 1.85
N ARG A 352 9.82 36.50 2.91
CA ARG A 352 8.36 36.48 2.91
C ARG A 352 7.82 37.31 4.07
N ASN A 353 6.66 37.94 3.87
CA ASN A 353 6.08 38.87 4.85
C ASN A 353 5.84 38.21 6.22
N GLU A 354 5.49 36.92 6.22
CA GLU A 354 5.30 36.11 7.44
C GLU A 354 6.55 36.02 8.31
N TYR A 355 7.75 36.11 7.75
CA TYR A 355 8.99 36.00 8.52
C TYR A 355 9.17 37.20 9.46
N SER A 356 8.61 38.35 9.14
CA SER A 356 8.58 39.50 10.05
C SER A 356 7.83 39.23 11.35
N CYS A 357 6.92 38.25 11.36
CA CYS A 357 6.17 37.86 12.54
C CYS A 357 6.97 36.97 13.50
N TYR A 358 8.03 36.28 13.04
CA TYR A 358 8.82 35.40 13.91
C TYR A 358 9.50 36.11 15.09
N ARG A 359 9.68 37.44 15.02
CA ARG A 359 10.13 38.24 16.18
C ARG A 359 9.18 38.18 17.38
N PHE A 360 7.93 37.74 17.17
CA PHE A 360 6.93 37.58 18.20
C PHE A 360 6.79 36.14 18.69
N SER A 361 7.41 35.16 18.02
CA SER A 361 7.48 33.77 18.48
C SER A 361 8.74 33.51 19.31
N ALA A 362 8.75 32.42 20.07
CA ALA A 362 9.95 31.94 20.77
C ALA A 362 10.57 30.79 19.99
N CYS A 363 11.90 30.82 19.79
CA CYS A 363 12.65 29.69 19.26
C CYS A 363 13.10 28.81 20.43
N GLU A 364 12.43 27.67 20.61
CA GLU A 364 12.64 26.80 21.78
C GLU A 364 12.37 25.33 21.46
N LYS A 365 12.78 24.46 22.38
CA LYS A 365 12.68 23.01 22.21
C LYS A 365 11.24 22.57 22.47
N GLN A 366 10.62 21.94 21.48
CA GLN A 366 9.25 21.45 21.56
C GLN A 366 9.17 20.14 22.35
N SER A 367 7.95 19.67 22.64
CA SER A 367 7.72 18.42 23.40
C SER A 367 8.26 17.16 22.73
N ASN A 368 8.55 17.21 21.42
CA ASN A 368 9.21 16.15 20.67
C ASN A 368 10.76 16.19 20.78
N GLY A 369 11.31 17.15 21.52
CA GLY A 369 12.75 17.31 21.68
C GLY A 369 13.47 18.00 20.52
N GLN A 370 12.77 18.64 19.58
CA GLN A 370 13.37 19.40 18.48
C GLN A 370 13.18 20.91 18.67
N CYS A 371 14.11 21.73 18.19
CA CYS A 371 13.95 23.18 18.16
C CYS A 371 12.95 23.60 17.09
N ASP A 372 11.93 24.36 17.48
CA ASP A 372 10.93 24.94 16.56
C ASP A 372 10.37 26.25 17.12
N TRP A 373 9.59 26.97 16.31
CA TRP A 373 8.92 28.19 16.69
C TRP A 373 7.64 27.93 17.50
N THR A 374 7.64 28.36 18.75
CA THR A 374 6.42 28.38 19.58
C THR A 374 5.54 29.55 19.17
N GLN A 375 4.30 29.23 18.78
CA GLN A 375 3.31 30.20 18.36
C GLN A 375 2.74 30.95 19.58
N THR A 376 3.03 32.25 19.66
CA THR A 376 2.44 33.14 20.67
C THR A 376 1.17 33.82 20.13
N PRO A 377 0.28 34.32 21.00
CA PRO A 377 -0.85 35.14 20.57
C PRO A 377 -0.44 36.34 19.70
N GLN A 378 0.71 36.95 19.99
CA GLN A 378 1.27 38.08 19.23
C GLN A 378 1.74 37.66 17.83
N TYR A 379 2.37 36.49 17.71
CA TYR A 379 2.74 35.90 16.42
C TYR A 379 1.50 35.65 15.55
N LEU A 380 0.47 35.03 16.11
CA LEU A 380 -0.79 34.76 15.39
C LEU A 380 -1.53 36.04 14.99
N SER A 381 -1.53 37.06 15.85
CA SER A 381 -2.08 38.37 15.54
C SER A 381 -1.29 39.08 14.42
N CYS A 382 0.04 38.94 14.40
CA CYS A 382 0.85 39.48 13.31
C CYS A 382 0.50 38.82 11.98
N LEU A 383 0.46 37.48 11.93
CA LEU A 383 0.14 36.72 10.71
C LEU A 383 -1.21 37.11 10.09
N SER A 384 -2.23 37.30 10.94
CA SER A 384 -3.59 37.67 10.49
C SER A 384 -3.70 39.10 9.94
N ASN A 385 -2.75 39.99 10.26
CA ASN A 385 -2.73 41.38 9.83
C ASN A 385 -1.77 41.63 8.65
N LEU A 386 -1.17 40.59 8.08
CA LEU A 386 -0.30 40.74 6.92
C LEU A 386 -1.12 41.16 5.68
N PRO A 387 -0.59 42.07 4.83
CA PRO A 387 -1.21 42.37 3.55
C PRO A 387 -1.24 41.11 2.69
N LYS A 388 -2.42 40.77 2.17
CA LYS A 388 -2.64 39.62 1.29
C LYS A 388 -2.10 39.86 -0.11
#